data_AF-A0A849HNX5-F1
#
_entry.id   AF-A0A849HNX5-F1
#
_cell.length_a   1.000
_cell.length_b   1.000
_cell.length_c   1.000
_cell.angle_alpha   90.00
_cell.angle_beta   90.00
_cell.angle_gamma   90.00
#
_symmetry.space_group_name_H-M   'P 1'
#
loop_
_entity.id
_entity.type
_entity.pdbx_description
1 polymer ?
#
loop_
_entity_poly.entity_id
_entity_poly.type
_entity_poly.pdbx_seq_one_letter_code
_entity_poly.pdbx_strand_id
1 'polypeptide(L)' 'MGGLSIWHWLIVLFVVMLVFGTGKVSNLMGEFGKGIKSFKENLADEDGKKGQDASMSKPDSLSAPLPDQNKTTVNQG' A
#
# COMPACT_ATOMS: atom_id res chain seq x y z
N MET A 1 -9.94 40.06 1.33
CA MET A 1 -10.42 39.20 2.43
C MET A 1 -9.64 37.89 2.36
N GLY A 2 -8.43 37.90 2.93
CA GLY A 2 -7.47 36.79 2.87
C GLY A 2 -8.05 35.57 3.59
N GLY A 3 -8.66 34.69 2.81
CA GLY A 3 -9.31 33.49 3.28
C GLY A 3 -8.35 32.66 4.11
N LEU A 4 -8.79 32.31 5.31
CA LEU A 4 -8.33 31.19 6.14
C LEU A 4 -6.90 30.74 5.84
N SER A 5 -5.95 31.47 6.43
CA SER A 5 -4.50 31.21 6.41
C SER A 5 -4.19 29.71 6.44
N ILE A 6 -3.16 29.26 5.71
CA ILE A 6 -2.67 27.86 5.71
C ILE A 6 -2.58 27.27 7.13
N TRP A 7 -2.26 28.12 8.11
CA TRP A 7 -2.22 27.78 9.53
C TRP A 7 -3.55 27.27 10.11
N HIS A 8 -4.67 27.85 9.70
CA HIS A 8 -6.00 27.41 10.12
C HIS A 8 -6.28 25.98 9.64
N TRP A 9 -5.94 25.68 8.39
CA TRP A 9 -6.14 24.34 7.81
C TRP A 9 -5.32 23.26 8.52
N LEU A 10 -4.08 23.55 8.93
CA LEU A 10 -3.29 22.62 9.75
C LEU A 10 -3.95 22.31 11.10
N ILE A 11 -4.46 23.34 11.78
CA ILE A 11 -5.11 23.20 13.09
C ILE A 11 -6.43 22.42 12.95
N VAL A 12 -7.24 22.71 11.93
CA VAL A 12 -8.49 21.99 11.67
C VAL A 12 -8.21 20.52 11.38
N LEU A 13 -7.21 20.22 10.56
CA LEU A 13 -6.86 18.84 10.21
C LEU A 13 -6.39 18.05 11.44
N PHE A 14 -5.66 18.71 12.35
CA PHE A 14 -5.26 18.12 13.63
C PHE A 14 -6.47 17.82 14.53
N VAL A 15 -7.40 18.76 14.67
CA VAL A 15 -8.61 18.57 15.48
C VAL A 15 -9.49 17.45 14.91
N VAL A 16 -9.66 17.40 13.59
CA VAL A 16 -10.41 16.31 12.93
C VAL A 16 -9.75 14.96 13.20
N MET A 17 -8.42 14.87 13.13
CA MET A 17 -7.68 13.63 13.45
C MET A 17 -7.87 13.20 14.91
N LEU A 18 -7.96 14.15 15.85
CA LEU A 18 -8.19 13.86 17.27
C LEU A 18 -9.62 13.39 17.54
N VAL A 19 -10.63 14.00 16.90
CA VAL A 19 -12.04 13.65 17.08
C VAL A 19 -12.38 12.31 16.41
N PHE A 20 -11.88 12.09 15.20
CA PHE A 20 -12.13 10.85 14.46
C PHE A 20 -11.15 9.72 14.81
N GLY A 21 -9.99 10.06 15.37
CA GLY A 21 -8.89 9.14 15.65
C GLY A 21 -8.13 8.71 14.37
N THR A 22 -6.86 8.34 14.52
CA THR A 22 -6.01 7.89 13.40
C THR A 22 -6.49 6.57 12.78
N GLY A 23 -7.14 5.70 13.56
CA GLY A 23 -7.63 4.40 13.09
C GLY A 23 -8.73 4.48 12.04
N LYS A 24 -9.72 5.37 12.24
CA LYS A 24 -10.80 5.55 11.26
C LYS A 24 -10.33 6.32 10.03
N VAL A 25 -9.49 7.34 10.20
CA VAL A 25 -8.92 8.10 9.08
C VAL A 25 -8.05 7.20 8.21
N SER A 26 -7.21 6.34 8.80
CA SER A 26 -6.34 5.42 8.03
C SER A 26 -7.13 4.38 7.23
N ASN A 27 -8.14 3.75 7.83
CA ASN A 27 -8.97 2.76 7.14
C ASN A 27 -9.76 3.39 5.97
N LEU A 28 -10.34 4.57 6.21
CA LEU A 28 -11.09 5.30 5.20
C LEU A 28 -10.18 5.86 4.09
N MET A 29 -9.01 6.40 4.44
CA MET A 29 -8.00 6.88 3.50
C MET A 29 -7.40 5.74 2.67
N GLY A 30 -7.30 4.52 3.21
CA GLY A 30 -6.87 3.34 2.46
C GLY A 30 -7.83 2.98 1.32
N GLU A 31 -9.13 2.96 1.60
CA GLU A 31 -10.17 2.67 0.60
C GLU A 31 -10.31 3.81 -0.42
N PHE A 32 -10.24 5.07 0.01
CA PHE A 32 -10.17 6.22 -0.90
C PHE A 32 -8.89 6.24 -1.74
N GLY A 33 -7.75 5.89 -1.14
CA GLY A 33 -6.46 5.84 -1.81
C GLY A 33 -6.41 4.80 -2.92
N LYS A 34 -7.02 3.62 -2.72
CA LYS A 34 -7.18 2.60 -3.77
C LYS A 34 -8.02 3.13 -4.94
N GLY A 35 -9.17 3.75 -4.66
CA GLY A 35 -10.05 4.30 -5.72
C GLY A 35 -9.37 5.39 -6.55
N ILE A 36 -8.66 6.32 -5.90
CA ILE A 36 -7.90 7.38 -6.58
C ILE A 36 -6.69 6.79 -7.33
N LYS A 37 -6.01 5.77 -6.79
CA LYS A 37 -4.89 5.09 -7.47
C LYS A 37 -5.36 4.39 -8.74
N SER A 38 -6.46 3.65 -8.69
CA SER A 38 -7.04 3.02 -9.88
C SER A 38 -7.47 4.05 -10.91
N PHE A 39 -8.05 5.17 -10.49
CA PHE A 39 -8.40 6.25 -11.43
C PHE A 39 -7.17 6.83 -12.14
N LYS A 40 -6.08 7.05 -11.39
CA LYS A 40 -4.81 7.55 -11.94
C LYS A 40 -4.10 6.51 -12.82
N GLU A 41 -4.14 5.23 -12.44
CA GLU A 41 -3.60 4.14 -13.27
C GLU A 41 -4.35 4.04 -14.60
N ASN A 42 -5.69 4.16 -14.59
CA ASN A 42 -6.47 4.13 -15.83
C ASN A 42 -6.20 5.36 -16.72
N LEU A 43 -6.05 6.56 -16.14
CA LEU A 43 -5.64 7.75 -16.91
C LEU A 43 -4.20 7.63 -17.45
N ALA A 44 -3.28 7.04 -16.67
CA ALA A 44 -1.88 6.85 -17.09
C ALA A 44 -1.70 5.71 -18.10
N ASP A 45 -2.63 4.75 -18.15
CA ASP A 45 -2.65 3.67 -19.14
C ASP A 45 -3.00 4.21 -20.54
N GLU A 46 -3.88 5.22 -20.65
CA GLU A 46 -4.20 5.88 -21.92
C GLU A 46 -3.02 6.70 -22.50
N ASP A 47 -2.11 7.21 -21.67
CA ASP A 47 -0.90 7.94 -22.08
C ASP A 47 0.35 7.04 -22.23
N GLY A 48 0.20 5.72 -22.05
CA GLY A 48 1.10 4.73 -22.62
C GLY A 48 2.47 4.54 -21.96
N LYS A 49 2.60 4.48 -20.62
CA LYS A 49 3.75 3.83 -19.94
C LYS A 49 3.44 3.26 -18.55
N LYS A 50 3.34 1.92 -18.48
CA LYS A 50 3.69 0.97 -17.39
C LYS A 50 3.58 1.47 -15.93
N GLY A 51 2.70 0.85 -15.14
CA GLY A 51 2.75 0.86 -13.68
C GLY A 51 2.42 -0.51 -13.10
N GLN A 52 3.44 -1.35 -12.92
CA GLN A 52 3.34 -2.59 -12.14
C GLN A 52 3.24 -2.24 -10.64
N ASP A 53 2.62 -3.14 -9.88
CA ASP A 53 2.87 -3.36 -8.45
C ASP A 53 2.30 -2.33 -7.46
N ALA A 54 1.03 -2.51 -7.12
CA ALA A 54 0.42 -1.99 -5.89
C ALA A 54 -0.01 -3.08 -4.91
N SER A 55 0.29 -4.35 -5.18
CA SER A 55 0.02 -5.45 -4.25
C SER A 55 1.16 -5.58 -3.22
N MET A 56 1.34 -4.55 -2.38
CA MET A 56 1.98 -4.76 -1.08
C MET A 56 0.92 -5.26 -0.10
N SER A 57 0.60 -6.55 -0.21
CA SER A 57 0.03 -7.37 0.85
C SER A 57 0.38 -8.82 0.56
N LYS A 58 1.67 -9.14 0.65
CA LYS A 58 2.11 -10.51 0.94
C LYS A 58 2.86 -10.50 2.27
N PRO A 59 2.16 -10.60 3.42
CA PRO A 59 2.78 -11.13 4.60
C PRO A 59 2.64 -12.65 4.50
N ASP A 60 3.56 -13.31 3.79
CA ASP A 60 4.03 -14.66 4.15
C ASP A 60 5.12 -15.11 3.16
N SER A 61 6.34 -14.80 3.57
CA SER A 61 7.58 -15.37 3.04
C SER A 61 8.33 -15.98 4.22
N LEU A 62 7.79 -17.03 4.84
CA LEU A 62 8.56 -17.94 5.70
C LEU A 62 7.98 -19.37 5.67
N SER A 63 7.84 -19.93 4.47
CA SER A 63 7.93 -21.39 4.28
C SER A 63 8.53 -21.64 2.90
N ALA A 64 9.85 -21.51 2.80
CA ALA A 64 10.58 -21.95 1.61
C ALA A 64 10.42 -23.48 1.48
N PRO A 65 9.95 -24.01 0.33
CA PRO A 65 10.30 -25.37 -0.06
C PRO A 65 11.81 -25.36 -0.27
N LEU A 66 12.55 -26.01 0.62
CA LEU A 66 13.99 -26.16 0.47
C LEU A 66 14.30 -26.89 -0.85
N PRO A 67 15.33 -26.46 -1.59
CA PRO A 67 15.77 -27.09 -2.82
C PRO A 67 16.23 -28.53 -2.57
N ASP A 68 15.73 -29.42 -3.42
CA ASP A 68 16.13 -30.81 -3.62
C ASP A 68 17.64 -30.86 -3.91
N GLN A 69 18.42 -31.15 -2.87
CA GLN A 69 19.86 -31.41 -2.98
C GLN A 69 20.05 -32.92 -3.04
N ASN A 70 20.08 -33.42 -4.28
CA ASN A 70 20.90 -34.54 -4.69
C ASN A 70 22.15 -34.67 -3.80
N LYS A 71 22.13 -35.67 -2.91
CA LYS A 71 23.34 -36.27 -2.36
C LYS A 71 23.08 -37.74 -2.09
N THR A 72 23.89 -38.57 -2.77
CA THR A 72 24.27 -39.94 -2.39
C THR A 72 23.49 -41.08 -3.07
N THR A 73 23.80 -41.30 -4.35
CA THR A 73 24.23 -42.65 -4.76
C THR A 73 25.42 -43.05 -3.88
N VAL A 74 25.21 -43.93 -2.90
CA VAL A 74 26.14 -44.92 -2.31
C VAL A 74 25.25 -45.84 -1.45
N ASN A 75 24.88 -47.03 -1.94
CA ASN A 75 25.38 -48.34 -1.45
C ASN A 75 24.93 -48.62 0.01
N GLN A 76 24.26 -49.72 0.35
CA GLN A 76 24.65 -51.10 0.03
C GLN A 76 23.50 -52.04 0.47
N GLY A 77 23.32 -53.15 -0.25
CA GLY A 77 22.59 -54.31 0.23
C GLY A 77 23.44 -55.19 1.14
#